data_AF-F9ZYW0-F1
#
_entry.id   AF-F9ZYW0-F1
#
_cell.length_a   1.000
_cell.length_b   1.000
_cell.length_c   1.000
_cell.angle_alpha   90.00
_cell.angle_beta   90.00
_cell.angle_gamma   90.00
#
_symmetry.space_group_name_H-M   'P 1'
#
loop_
_entity.id
_entity.type
_entity.pdbx_description
1 polymer ?
#
loop_
_entity_poly.entity_id
_entity_poly.type
_entity_poly.pdbx_seq_one_letter_code
_entity_poly.pdbx_strand_id
1 'polypeptide(L)'
;MDDLLIYEFKPLFLTLDRVGPFQNFYKVDFTDNNNHPCNFFMMVSPNGLGKTTSLEVFSCLMDLLGKKAIDSYGHEDLDKRDGRAQLDFWVRLRWQGKNISIILSVLAGVIGEETFLNPWSPDQLQTFNAESWHKAGFRSSVPGRYENIALKSDDLLQDLLATLRAAGETAPENNFLQPSFHLPTVLYFSAYRDIPYPNNDNHDCIPQTAQFVNERSISTPNHWNYQPVHAFEAHSAYWKNSLDNLLVWLKWLDNGSFEKAQEWINKELFDGTPKLLKGVRRNPPEAIIDTGNNQTHRLDRLSSGEKSLAYLFLRMGAHSTRNTIILIDEMDIHLHIRWQHRLYNALEQLAKDNPGFTVILTTHSIEILQRFTATMGQEREGLFLGGELIEETDLR
;
A
#
# COMPACT_ATOMS: atom_id res chain seq x y z
N MET A 1 1.52 27.32 -3.19
CA MET A 1 1.48 25.85 -3.05
C MET A 1 0.10 25.27 -3.40
N ASP A 2 -0.96 26.08 -3.53
CA ASP A 2 -2.33 25.62 -3.89
C ASP A 2 -2.56 25.30 -5.38
N ASP A 3 -1.50 25.18 -6.19
CA ASP A 3 -1.63 25.12 -7.65
C ASP A 3 -1.46 23.71 -8.25
N LEU A 4 -1.32 22.68 -7.39
CA LEU A 4 -1.26 21.27 -7.79
C LEU A 4 -2.29 20.45 -7.02
N LEU A 5 -3.21 19.81 -7.76
CA LEU A 5 -4.23 18.92 -7.20
C LEU A 5 -4.30 17.63 -8.01
N ILE A 6 -4.08 16.48 -7.38
CA ILE A 6 -4.13 15.18 -8.05
C ILE A 6 -5.55 14.63 -7.96
N TYR A 7 -6.19 14.42 -9.10
CA TYR A 7 -7.53 13.85 -9.17
C TYR A 7 -7.49 12.33 -9.15
N GLU A 8 -6.59 11.74 -9.94
CA GLU A 8 -6.43 10.29 -10.10
C GLU A 8 -4.95 9.95 -10.25
N PHE A 9 -4.55 8.84 -9.65
CA PHE A 9 -3.21 8.28 -9.76
C PHE A 9 -3.34 6.76 -9.88
N LYS A 10 -3.21 6.24 -11.10
CA LYS A 10 -3.56 4.85 -11.43
C LYS A 10 -2.38 4.11 -12.03
N PRO A 11 -2.01 2.92 -11.52
CA PRO A 11 -0.95 2.13 -12.12
C PRO A 11 -1.35 1.63 -13.50
N LEU A 12 -0.39 1.59 -14.42
CA LEU A 12 -0.54 1.06 -15.77
C LEU A 12 0.32 -0.17 -15.95
N PHE A 13 1.64 -0.03 -15.89
CA PHE A 13 2.57 -1.13 -16.17
C PHE A 13 3.67 -1.18 -15.11
N LEU A 14 4.02 -2.38 -14.67
CA LEU A 14 5.27 -2.64 -13.97
C LEU A 14 6.17 -3.47 -14.87
N THR A 15 7.28 -2.88 -15.30
CA THR A 15 8.30 -3.53 -16.11
C THR A 15 9.48 -3.93 -15.22
N LEU A 16 9.88 -5.18 -15.29
CA LEU A 16 10.95 -5.80 -14.50
C LEU A 16 11.98 -6.43 -15.45
N ASP A 17 13.27 -6.31 -15.11
CA ASP A 17 14.35 -6.98 -15.84
C ASP A 17 15.54 -7.22 -14.90
N ARG A 18 15.97 -8.48 -14.80
CA ARG A 18 16.96 -8.99 -13.83
C ARG A 18 16.58 -8.73 -12.38
N VAL A 19 15.32 -8.98 -12.03
CA VAL A 19 14.79 -8.78 -10.67
C VAL A 19 14.09 -10.05 -10.19
N GLY A 20 14.56 -10.64 -9.08
CA GLY A 20 14.07 -11.89 -8.55
C GLY A 20 14.00 -13.00 -9.61
N PRO A 21 12.84 -13.63 -9.86
CA PRO A 21 12.70 -14.62 -10.93
C PRO A 21 12.60 -14.02 -12.34
N PHE A 22 12.36 -12.72 -12.49
CA PHE A 22 12.25 -12.04 -13.78
C PHE A 22 13.65 -11.74 -14.34
N GLN A 23 14.30 -12.77 -14.89
CA GLN A 23 15.67 -12.66 -15.42
C GLN A 23 15.74 -11.96 -16.78
N ASN A 24 14.62 -11.96 -17.51
CA ASN A 24 14.41 -11.20 -18.74
C ASN A 24 13.33 -10.13 -18.54
N PHE A 25 13.11 -9.34 -19.58
CA PHE A 25 12.04 -8.34 -19.62
C PHE A 25 10.68 -8.99 -19.37
N TYR A 26 10.03 -8.58 -18.28
CA TYR A 26 8.68 -9.01 -17.91
C TYR A 26 7.83 -7.78 -17.58
N LYS A 27 6.60 -7.73 -18.10
CA LYS A 27 5.68 -6.61 -17.90
C LYS A 27 4.39 -7.12 -17.27
N VAL A 28 4.08 -6.64 -16.06
CA VAL A 28 2.75 -6.77 -15.46
C VAL A 28 1.87 -5.64 -16.01
N ASP A 29 0.73 -6.00 -16.57
CA ASP A 29 -0.23 -5.05 -17.15
C ASP A 29 -1.43 -4.84 -16.20
N PHE A 30 -1.53 -3.67 -15.58
CA PHE A 30 -2.61 -3.32 -14.65
C PHE A 30 -3.84 -2.75 -15.36
N THR A 31 -3.98 -2.92 -16.67
CA THR A 31 -5.14 -2.47 -17.43
C THR A 31 -6.11 -3.60 -17.79
N ASP A 32 -7.37 -3.26 -18.04
CA ASP A 32 -8.36 -4.20 -18.56
C ASP A 32 -8.21 -4.39 -20.08
N ASN A 33 -9.04 -5.25 -20.69
CA ASN A 33 -9.02 -5.50 -22.14
C ASN A 33 -9.32 -4.26 -23.00
N ASN A 34 -9.80 -3.16 -22.42
CA ASN A 34 -10.09 -1.90 -23.08
C ASN A 34 -9.01 -0.83 -22.79
N ASN A 35 -7.89 -1.21 -22.15
CA ASN A 35 -6.83 -0.33 -21.65
C ASN A 35 -7.28 0.65 -20.56
N HIS A 36 -8.36 0.35 -19.82
CA HIS A 36 -8.69 1.13 -18.64
C HIS A 36 -7.85 0.66 -17.44
N PRO A 37 -7.28 1.57 -16.63
CA PRO A 37 -6.57 1.17 -15.42
C PRO A 37 -7.49 0.42 -14.45
N CYS A 38 -7.06 -0.76 -14.00
CA CYS A 38 -7.81 -1.55 -13.03
C CYS A 38 -7.78 -0.90 -11.64
N ASN A 39 -8.88 -1.02 -10.90
CA ASN A 39 -8.93 -0.68 -9.48
C ASN A 39 -9.02 -1.90 -8.58
N PHE A 40 -9.14 -3.11 -9.14
CA PHE A 40 -9.09 -4.36 -8.40
C PHE A 40 -8.36 -5.43 -9.21
N PHE A 41 -7.13 -5.74 -8.80
CA PHE A 41 -6.18 -6.55 -9.56
C PHE A 41 -5.71 -7.77 -8.76
N MET A 42 -5.69 -8.95 -9.39
CA MET A 42 -5.23 -10.19 -8.75
C MET A 42 -4.01 -10.75 -9.47
N MET A 43 -2.92 -10.95 -8.73
CA MET A 43 -1.72 -11.63 -9.21
C MET A 43 -1.69 -13.07 -8.72
N VAL A 44 -1.49 -14.00 -9.65
CA VAL A 44 -1.51 -15.45 -9.38
C VAL A 44 -0.26 -16.08 -9.96
N SER A 45 0.39 -16.93 -9.17
CA SER A 45 1.50 -17.75 -9.64
C SER A 45 1.81 -18.85 -8.62
N PRO A 46 2.51 -19.93 -9.02
CA PRO A 46 3.17 -20.83 -8.09
C PRO A 46 4.10 -20.11 -7.09
N ASN A 47 4.46 -20.80 -6.01
CA ASN A 47 5.39 -20.28 -5.01
C ASN A 47 6.75 -19.96 -5.63
N GLY A 48 7.31 -18.81 -5.27
CA GLY A 48 8.64 -18.39 -5.72
C GLY A 48 8.71 -17.77 -7.13
N LEU A 49 7.58 -17.64 -7.84
CA LEU A 49 7.55 -17.04 -9.19
C LEU A 49 7.26 -15.52 -9.19
N GLY A 50 7.64 -14.81 -8.12
CA GLY A 50 7.82 -13.35 -8.21
C GLY A 50 6.65 -12.47 -7.75
N LYS A 51 5.54 -13.02 -7.23
CA LYS A 51 4.42 -12.22 -6.66
C LYS A 51 4.89 -11.19 -5.64
N THR A 52 5.53 -11.65 -4.57
CA THR A 52 6.09 -10.80 -3.52
C THR A 52 7.11 -9.82 -4.10
N THR A 53 8.02 -10.29 -4.95
CA THR A 53 9.02 -9.45 -5.62
C THR A 53 8.38 -8.32 -6.42
N SER A 54 7.31 -8.57 -7.18
CA SER A 54 6.61 -7.52 -7.94
C SER A 54 6.00 -6.46 -7.02
N LEU A 55 5.38 -6.86 -5.89
CA LEU A 55 4.80 -5.91 -4.93
C LEU A 55 5.88 -5.11 -4.17
N GLU A 56 6.99 -5.75 -3.81
CA GLU A 56 8.12 -5.11 -3.16
C GLU A 56 8.78 -4.09 -4.08
N VAL A 57 9.02 -4.45 -5.35
CA VAL A 57 9.60 -3.53 -6.34
C VAL A 57 8.64 -2.38 -6.62
N PHE A 58 7.33 -2.65 -6.75
CA PHE A 58 6.32 -1.60 -6.88
C PHE A 58 6.43 -0.58 -5.73
N SER A 59 6.49 -1.08 -4.49
CA SER A 59 6.64 -0.28 -3.28
C SER A 59 7.95 0.52 -3.30
N CYS A 60 9.08 -0.11 -3.67
CA CYS A 60 10.37 0.57 -3.76
C CYS A 60 10.31 1.74 -4.74
N LEU A 61 9.75 1.54 -5.95
CA LEU A 61 9.65 2.60 -6.94
C LEU A 61 8.77 3.75 -6.45
N MET A 62 7.66 3.46 -5.77
CA MET A 62 6.82 4.52 -5.22
C MET A 62 7.50 5.33 -4.11
N ASP A 63 8.35 4.71 -3.28
CA ASP A 63 9.10 5.44 -2.22
C ASP A 63 10.08 6.46 -2.82
N LEU A 64 10.63 6.20 -4.01
CA LEU A 64 11.56 7.10 -4.69
C LEU A 64 10.96 8.48 -5.01
N LEU A 65 9.64 8.57 -5.22
CA LEU A 65 8.95 9.84 -5.48
C LEU A 65 9.08 10.81 -4.30
N GLY A 66 9.27 10.31 -3.08
CA GLY A 66 9.46 11.09 -1.86
C GLY A 66 10.91 11.49 -1.58
N LYS A 67 11.88 11.13 -2.43
CA LYS A 67 13.31 11.33 -2.13
C LYS A 67 13.93 12.47 -2.94
N LYS A 68 14.97 13.09 -2.38
CA LYS A 68 15.87 14.02 -3.11
C LYS A 68 17.12 13.29 -3.57
N ALA A 69 17.64 12.42 -2.72
CA ALA A 69 18.75 11.52 -2.95
C ALA A 69 18.48 10.21 -2.21
N ILE A 70 19.18 9.15 -2.60
CA ILE A 70 19.07 7.82 -2.00
C ILE A 70 20.46 7.24 -1.75
N ASP A 71 20.57 6.37 -0.75
CA ASP A 71 21.75 5.54 -0.49
C ASP A 71 21.56 4.09 -0.98
N SER A 72 20.31 3.70 -1.23
CA SER A 72 19.88 2.43 -1.83
C SER A 72 18.48 2.57 -2.40
N TYR A 73 18.11 1.71 -3.36
CA TYR A 73 16.74 1.55 -3.85
C TYR A 73 15.83 0.86 -2.83
N GLY A 74 16.40 0.05 -1.92
CA GLY A 74 15.63 -0.68 -0.92
C GLY A 74 15.19 -2.08 -1.38
N HIS A 75 15.76 -2.59 -2.47
CA HIS A 75 15.51 -3.93 -2.98
C HIS A 75 16.82 -4.56 -3.45
N GLU A 76 17.12 -5.78 -2.97
CA GLU A 76 18.42 -6.43 -3.17
C GLU A 76 18.84 -6.49 -4.65
N ASP A 77 17.92 -6.89 -5.53
CA ASP A 77 18.27 -7.05 -6.94
C ASP A 77 18.54 -5.72 -7.66
N LEU A 78 17.86 -4.64 -7.27
CA LEU A 78 18.09 -3.29 -7.81
C LEU A 78 19.41 -2.70 -7.29
N ASP A 79 19.77 -3.02 -6.04
CA ASP A 79 20.95 -2.50 -5.37
C ASP A 79 22.24 -3.25 -5.73
N LYS A 80 22.15 -4.58 -5.94
CA LYS A 80 23.32 -5.47 -6.00
C LYS A 80 23.40 -6.39 -7.20
N ARG A 81 22.33 -6.56 -7.99
CA ARG A 81 22.27 -7.61 -9.04
C ARG A 81 21.96 -7.09 -10.44
N ASP A 82 22.34 -5.84 -10.71
CA ASP A 82 22.12 -5.16 -12.00
C ASP A 82 20.65 -5.16 -12.46
N GLY A 83 19.73 -5.34 -11.50
CA GLY A 83 18.30 -5.30 -11.71
C GLY A 83 17.85 -3.90 -12.09
N ARG A 84 16.77 -3.83 -12.84
CA ARG A 84 16.14 -2.57 -13.22
C ARG A 84 14.64 -2.73 -13.35
N ALA A 85 13.94 -1.65 -13.06
CA ALA A 85 12.49 -1.61 -13.09
C ALA A 85 11.97 -0.24 -13.54
N GLN A 86 10.79 -0.26 -14.16
CA GLN A 86 10.02 0.92 -14.51
C GLN A 86 8.57 0.70 -14.09
N LEU A 87 8.01 1.65 -13.35
CA LEU A 87 6.61 1.65 -12.94
C LEU A 87 5.90 2.86 -13.54
N ASP A 88 4.86 2.60 -14.33
CA ASP A 88 4.12 3.60 -15.09
C ASP A 88 2.78 3.90 -14.45
N PHE A 89 2.43 5.18 -14.36
CA PHE A 89 1.17 5.67 -13.85
C PHE A 89 0.47 6.58 -14.85
N TRP A 90 -0.84 6.42 -14.97
CA TRP A 90 -1.72 7.44 -15.50
C TRP A 90 -2.10 8.39 -14.38
N VAL A 91 -1.82 9.68 -14.57
CA VAL A 91 -2.08 10.71 -13.55
C VAL A 91 -2.93 11.80 -14.16
N ARG A 92 -4.11 12.03 -13.57
CA ARG A 92 -4.93 13.20 -13.89
C ARG A 92 -4.79 14.21 -12.77
N LEU A 93 -4.39 15.42 -13.10
CA LEU A 93 -4.15 16.47 -12.12
C LEU A 93 -4.57 17.85 -12.64
N ARG A 94 -4.70 18.79 -11.71
CA ARG A 94 -4.70 20.23 -12.00
C ARG A 94 -3.32 20.77 -11.70
N TRP A 95 -2.73 21.48 -12.64
CA TRP A 95 -1.46 22.18 -12.47
C TRP A 95 -1.53 23.56 -13.11
N GLN A 96 -1.16 24.60 -12.36
CA GLN A 96 -1.19 25.99 -12.83
C GLN A 96 -2.54 26.39 -13.43
N GLY A 97 -3.61 26.05 -12.71
CA GLY A 97 -4.99 26.31 -13.12
C GLY A 97 -5.55 25.42 -14.24
N LYS A 98 -4.77 24.57 -14.91
CA LYS A 98 -5.22 23.69 -16.01
C LYS A 98 -5.40 22.25 -15.56
N ASN A 99 -6.45 21.59 -16.04
CA ASN A 99 -6.62 20.15 -15.88
C ASN A 99 -5.89 19.44 -17.01
N ILE A 100 -5.00 18.52 -16.66
CA ILE A 100 -4.17 17.77 -17.59
C ILE A 100 -4.11 16.30 -17.18
N SER A 101 -3.81 15.44 -18.14
CA SER A 101 -3.52 14.03 -17.92
C SER A 101 -2.13 13.73 -18.43
N ILE A 102 -1.34 12.98 -17.66
CA ILE A 102 0.05 12.66 -17.99
C ILE A 102 0.35 11.18 -17.75
N ILE A 103 1.42 10.70 -18.37
CA ILE A 103 2.09 9.48 -17.95
C ILE A 103 3.29 9.84 -17.08
N LEU A 104 3.37 9.23 -15.90
CA LEU A 104 4.52 9.31 -15.01
C LEU A 104 5.19 7.94 -14.93
N SER A 105 6.44 7.85 -15.39
CA SER A 105 7.28 6.67 -15.18
C SER A 105 8.26 6.90 -14.04
N VAL A 106 8.30 5.98 -13.08
CA VAL A 106 9.33 5.94 -12.04
C VAL A 106 10.31 4.84 -12.38
N LEU A 107 11.60 5.13 -12.28
CA LEU A 107 12.67 4.21 -12.70
C LEU A 107 13.66 3.95 -11.56
N ALA A 108 14.13 2.72 -11.50
CA ALA A 108 15.11 2.27 -10.51
C ALA A 108 16.06 1.23 -11.11
N GLY A 109 17.32 1.23 -10.68
CA GLY A 109 18.29 0.19 -10.99
C GLY A 109 19.39 0.60 -11.97
N VAL A 110 20.01 -0.39 -12.61
CA VAL A 110 21.10 -0.16 -13.57
C VAL A 110 20.53 0.20 -14.93
N ILE A 111 20.52 1.50 -15.23
CA ILE A 111 19.90 2.08 -16.43
C ILE A 111 20.93 2.96 -17.13
N GLY A 112 21.01 2.83 -18.46
CA GLY A 112 21.96 3.58 -19.29
C GLY A 112 21.58 5.04 -19.49
N GLU A 113 22.05 5.62 -20.60
CA GLU A 113 21.70 7.00 -20.98
C GLU A 113 20.23 7.14 -21.40
N GLU A 114 19.68 6.11 -22.01
CA GLU A 114 18.24 6.03 -22.27
C GLU A 114 17.52 5.63 -20.98
N THR A 115 16.89 6.60 -20.33
CA THR A 115 16.20 6.44 -19.05
C THR A 115 14.79 5.87 -19.23
N PHE A 116 14.68 4.70 -19.87
CA PHE A 116 13.44 3.93 -19.96
C PHE A 116 13.73 2.44 -20.16
N LEU A 117 12.83 1.59 -19.67
CA LEU A 117 12.75 0.16 -20.02
C LEU A 117 11.60 -0.07 -21.00
N ASN A 118 10.48 0.62 -20.81
CA ASN A 118 9.30 0.55 -21.67
C ASN A 118 8.95 1.96 -22.17
N PRO A 119 9.35 2.35 -23.40
CA PRO A 119 9.12 3.69 -23.91
C PRO A 119 7.64 3.95 -24.23
N TRP A 120 7.19 5.18 -24.03
CA TRP A 120 5.85 5.62 -24.41
C TRP A 120 5.85 6.30 -25.77
N SER A 121 5.10 5.75 -26.73
CA SER A 121 4.91 6.34 -28.05
C SER A 121 3.78 7.39 -28.06
N PRO A 122 3.75 8.32 -29.03
CA PRO A 122 2.63 9.26 -29.17
C PRO A 122 1.25 8.59 -29.29
N ASP A 123 1.17 7.46 -29.99
CA ASP A 123 -0.07 6.69 -30.14
C ASP A 123 -0.53 6.09 -28.80
N GLN A 124 0.42 5.60 -27.99
CA GLN A 124 0.09 5.11 -26.64
C GLN A 124 -0.38 6.25 -25.73
N LEU A 125 0.28 7.42 -25.78
CA LEU A 125 -0.17 8.59 -25.04
C LEU A 125 -1.60 8.98 -25.43
N GLN A 126 -1.93 8.92 -26.73
CA GLN A 126 -3.29 9.18 -27.20
C GLN A 126 -4.31 8.18 -26.66
N THR A 127 -3.98 6.88 -26.60
CA THR A 127 -4.86 5.83 -26.04
C THR A 127 -5.23 6.11 -24.58
N PHE A 128 -4.30 6.62 -23.78
CA PHE A 128 -4.56 7.00 -22.38
C PHE A 128 -4.97 8.47 -22.20
N ASN A 129 -5.20 9.19 -23.31
CA ASN A 129 -5.51 10.62 -23.32
C ASN A 129 -4.50 11.42 -22.45
N ALA A 130 -3.22 11.10 -22.57
CA ALA A 130 -2.13 11.76 -21.86
C ALA A 130 -1.45 12.79 -22.76
N GLU A 131 -1.23 13.99 -22.25
CA GLU A 131 -0.64 15.12 -22.96
C GLU A 131 0.90 15.03 -23.02
N SER A 132 1.50 14.38 -22.03
CA SER A 132 2.96 14.32 -21.88
C SER A 132 3.41 13.10 -21.07
N TRP A 133 4.70 12.77 -21.23
CA TRP A 133 5.39 11.71 -20.53
C TRP A 133 6.52 12.28 -19.66
N HIS A 134 6.47 11.99 -18.36
CA HIS A 134 7.41 12.47 -17.35
C HIS A 134 8.13 11.30 -16.70
N LYS A 135 9.39 11.51 -16.31
CA LYS A 135 10.28 10.45 -15.78
C LYS A 135 10.89 10.86 -14.45
N ALA A 136 10.67 10.05 -13.43
CA ALA A 136 11.21 10.22 -12.09
C ALA A 136 12.06 9.02 -11.67
N GLY A 137 12.63 9.10 -10.48
CA GLY A 137 13.42 8.04 -9.88
C GLY A 137 14.92 8.23 -10.06
N PHE A 138 15.67 7.14 -9.95
CA PHE A 138 17.12 7.15 -9.88
C PHE A 138 17.71 6.04 -10.74
N ARG A 139 18.83 6.33 -11.41
CA ARG A 139 19.64 5.33 -12.10
C ARG A 139 20.96 5.12 -11.38
N SER A 140 21.52 3.94 -11.54
CA SER A 140 22.85 3.59 -11.10
C SER A 140 23.70 3.25 -12.33
N SER A 141 24.77 4.01 -12.54
CA SER A 141 25.78 3.69 -13.56
C SER A 141 26.84 2.73 -13.01
N VAL A 142 27.04 2.74 -11.69
CA VAL A 142 27.96 1.88 -10.92
C VAL A 142 27.32 1.64 -9.54
N PRO A 143 27.37 0.42 -8.98
CA PRO A 143 26.80 0.11 -7.67
C PRO A 143 27.19 1.14 -6.60
N GLY A 144 26.20 1.62 -5.84
CA GLY A 144 26.37 2.62 -4.79
C GLY A 144 26.43 4.09 -5.26
N ARG A 145 26.37 4.38 -6.56
CA ARG A 145 26.27 5.74 -7.09
C ARG A 145 24.94 5.95 -7.80
N TYR A 146 24.08 6.78 -7.21
CA TYR A 146 22.74 7.06 -7.71
C TYR A 146 22.62 8.46 -8.31
N GLU A 147 22.01 8.55 -9.49
CA GLU A 147 21.75 9.79 -10.20
C GLU A 147 20.25 9.97 -10.40
N ASN A 148 19.73 11.14 -10.05
CA ASN A 148 18.32 11.47 -10.23
C ASN A 148 18.01 11.62 -11.73
N ILE A 149 16.93 10.97 -12.19
CA ILE A 149 16.51 10.96 -13.60
C ILE A 149 15.65 12.19 -13.96
N ALA A 150 15.00 12.82 -12.98
CA ALA A 150 14.11 13.94 -13.21
C ALA A 150 14.84 15.15 -13.81
N LEU A 151 14.38 15.61 -14.96
CA LEU A 151 14.95 16.77 -15.64
C LEU A 151 14.67 18.04 -14.86
N LYS A 152 15.67 18.91 -14.74
CA LYS A 152 15.52 20.22 -14.08
C LYS A 152 14.60 21.18 -14.86
N SER A 153 14.42 20.95 -16.15
CA SER A 153 13.54 21.74 -17.03
C SER A 153 12.08 21.26 -17.02
N ASP A 154 11.76 20.20 -16.28
CA ASP A 154 10.42 19.64 -16.18
C ASP A 154 9.70 20.23 -14.97
N ASP A 155 9.16 21.44 -15.13
CA ASP A 155 8.58 22.22 -14.04
C ASP A 155 7.42 21.49 -13.34
N LEU A 156 6.56 20.82 -14.11
CA LEU A 156 5.44 20.03 -13.57
C LEU A 156 5.95 18.93 -12.64
N LEU A 157 6.93 18.15 -13.10
CA LEU A 157 7.49 17.06 -12.31
C LEU A 157 8.19 17.60 -11.06
N GLN A 158 8.92 18.71 -11.16
CA GLN A 158 9.58 19.32 -10.01
C GLN A 158 8.56 19.79 -8.95
N ASP A 159 7.46 20.42 -9.37
CA ASP A 159 6.36 20.83 -8.49
C ASP A 159 5.67 19.63 -7.84
N LEU A 160 5.41 18.56 -8.60
CA LEU A 160 4.84 17.32 -8.08
C LEU A 160 5.73 16.72 -7.00
N LEU A 161 7.00 16.47 -7.30
CA LEU A 161 7.96 15.87 -6.36
C LEU A 161 8.21 16.78 -5.14
N ALA A 162 8.23 18.11 -5.32
CA ALA A 162 8.33 19.05 -4.20
C ALA A 162 7.10 18.98 -3.29
N THR A 163 5.90 18.88 -3.86
CA THR A 163 4.64 18.77 -3.11
C THR A 163 4.60 17.48 -2.29
N LEU A 164 4.96 16.34 -2.88
CA LEU A 164 5.02 15.05 -2.16
C LEU A 164 5.99 15.11 -0.97
N ARG A 165 7.16 15.71 -1.16
CA ARG A 165 8.18 15.86 -0.10
C ARG A 165 7.73 16.79 1.02
N ALA A 166 7.17 17.95 0.68
CA ALA A 166 6.68 18.91 1.66
C ALA A 166 5.56 18.30 2.52
N ALA A 167 4.68 17.50 1.91
CA ALA A 167 3.59 16.85 2.64
C ALA A 167 4.08 15.83 3.68
N GLY A 168 5.24 15.19 3.47
CA GLY A 168 5.81 14.25 4.45
C GLY A 168 6.33 14.90 5.73
N GLU A 169 6.63 16.20 5.68
CA GLU A 169 7.09 16.98 6.83
C GLU A 169 5.93 17.46 7.71
N THR A 170 4.71 17.51 7.15
CA THR A 170 3.50 17.94 7.85
C THR A 170 2.65 16.74 8.31
N ALA A 171 2.19 16.76 9.56
CA ALA A 171 1.19 15.80 10.00
C ALA A 171 -0.12 16.06 9.23
N PRO A 172 -0.78 15.01 8.69
CA PRO A 172 -2.06 15.21 8.02
C PRO A 172 -3.08 15.78 9.00
N GLU A 173 -3.70 16.91 8.65
CA GLU A 173 -4.62 17.62 9.56
C GLU A 173 -5.96 16.89 9.75
N ASN A 174 -6.28 15.81 9.04
CA ASN A 174 -7.67 15.33 8.97
C ASN A 174 -7.85 13.81 8.95
N ASN A 175 -8.74 13.34 9.85
CA ASN A 175 -9.67 12.20 9.81
C ASN A 175 -9.22 10.84 9.22
N PHE A 176 -9.58 9.74 9.91
CA PHE A 176 -9.59 8.38 9.35
C PHE A 176 -10.16 8.34 7.90
N LEU A 177 -9.46 7.67 6.98
CA LEU A 177 -9.57 7.61 5.51
C LEU A 177 -9.12 8.83 4.70
N GLN A 178 -8.86 9.96 5.36
CA GLN A 178 -8.34 11.21 4.77
C GLN A 178 -8.87 11.55 3.34
N PRO A 179 -10.20 11.56 3.09
CA PRO A 179 -10.75 11.65 1.72
C PRO A 179 -10.45 12.97 1.00
N SER A 180 -10.11 14.02 1.75
CA SER A 180 -9.72 15.33 1.20
C SER A 180 -8.23 15.41 0.84
N PHE A 181 -7.41 14.50 1.34
CA PHE A 181 -5.98 14.51 1.11
C PHE A 181 -5.67 13.82 -0.22
N HIS A 182 -5.20 14.57 -1.20
CA HIS A 182 -5.22 14.13 -2.60
C HIS A 182 -3.92 13.46 -3.09
N LEU A 183 -2.86 13.45 -2.28
CA LEU A 183 -1.56 12.94 -2.72
C LEU A 183 -1.57 11.41 -2.80
N PRO A 184 -0.87 10.81 -3.77
CA PRO A 184 -0.83 9.36 -3.93
C PRO A 184 -0.09 8.70 -2.76
N THR A 185 -0.56 7.54 -2.34
CA THR A 185 0.16 6.68 -1.39
C THR A 185 -0.01 5.21 -1.74
N VAL A 186 1.01 4.41 -1.43
CA VAL A 186 0.95 2.95 -1.44
C VAL A 186 0.90 2.43 -0.02
N LEU A 187 -0.05 1.54 0.27
CA LEU A 187 -0.06 0.75 1.50
C LEU A 187 0.36 -0.68 1.15
N TYR A 188 1.57 -1.06 1.53
CA TYR A 188 2.07 -2.41 1.30
C TYR A 188 1.90 -3.27 2.54
N PHE A 189 1.19 -4.38 2.41
CA PHE A 189 0.96 -5.36 3.46
C PHE A 189 1.65 -6.66 3.11
N SER A 190 2.72 -6.99 3.85
CA SER A 190 3.38 -8.30 3.72
C SER A 190 2.44 -9.46 4.10
N ALA A 191 2.78 -10.68 3.68
CA ALA A 191 2.04 -11.89 4.04
C ALA A 191 1.92 -12.08 5.57
N TYR A 192 2.96 -11.73 6.32
CA TYR A 192 3.01 -11.95 7.77
C TYR A 192 2.35 -10.81 8.56
N ARG A 193 1.06 -11.00 8.90
CA ARG A 193 0.25 -10.02 9.64
C ARG A 193 -0.21 -10.56 10.99
N ASP A 194 0.31 -10.02 12.07
CA ASP A 194 -0.11 -10.32 13.45
C ASP A 194 -0.14 -9.07 14.31
N ILE A 195 -0.74 -9.18 15.49
CA ILE A 195 -0.72 -8.17 16.55
C ILE A 195 -0.03 -8.81 17.76
N PRO A 196 1.29 -8.61 17.91
CA PRO A 196 2.02 -9.09 19.08
C PRO A 196 1.66 -8.26 20.32
N TYR A 197 1.93 -8.82 21.50
CA TYR A 197 1.83 -8.02 22.72
C TYR A 197 2.90 -6.93 22.71
N PRO A 198 2.55 -5.64 22.95
CA PRO A 198 3.51 -4.56 22.84
C PRO A 198 4.72 -4.75 23.76
N ASN A 199 5.89 -4.57 23.16
CA ASN A 199 7.23 -4.69 23.70
C ASN A 199 7.56 -6.07 24.31
N ASN A 200 7.05 -7.14 23.69
CA ASN A 200 7.40 -8.53 23.96
C ASN A 200 7.87 -9.24 22.68
N ASP A 201 9.07 -8.90 22.23
CA ASP A 201 9.65 -9.41 20.97
C ASP A 201 9.93 -10.93 20.99
N ASN A 202 10.11 -11.53 22.17
CA ASN A 202 10.47 -12.94 22.31
C ASN A 202 9.27 -13.91 22.31
N HIS A 203 8.02 -13.41 22.28
CA HIS A 203 6.82 -14.22 22.53
C HIS A 203 6.88 -15.03 23.85
N ASP A 204 7.72 -14.61 24.80
CA ASP A 204 7.91 -15.32 26.06
C ASP A 204 6.60 -15.31 26.87
N CYS A 205 6.36 -16.38 27.64
CA CYS A 205 5.33 -16.42 28.67
C CYS A 205 5.55 -15.26 29.64
N ILE A 206 4.78 -14.19 29.52
CA ILE A 206 4.91 -12.98 30.36
C ILE A 206 4.72 -13.39 31.83
N PRO A 207 5.78 -13.38 32.67
CA PRO A 207 5.64 -13.68 34.08
C PRO A 207 4.72 -12.65 34.73
N GLN A 208 3.86 -13.05 35.68
CA GLN A 208 2.98 -12.12 36.41
C GLN A 208 3.75 -10.98 37.10
N THR A 209 5.06 -11.15 37.32
CA THR A 209 5.98 -10.20 37.95
C THR A 209 6.71 -9.26 36.97
N ALA A 210 6.62 -9.46 35.65
CA ALA A 210 7.26 -8.62 34.64
C ALA A 210 6.39 -7.40 34.22
N GLN A 211 5.60 -6.86 35.15
CA GLN A 211 4.74 -5.69 34.93
C GLN A 211 5.49 -4.36 34.77
N PHE A 212 6.83 -4.35 34.81
CA PHE A 212 7.62 -3.13 34.87
C PHE A 212 8.88 -3.19 34.01
N VAL A 213 8.82 -3.08 32.67
CA VAL A 213 9.99 -2.58 31.91
C VAL A 213 9.66 -1.71 30.69
N ASN A 214 8.52 -1.80 30.00
CA ASN A 214 8.34 -1.02 28.77
C ASN A 214 7.24 0.05 28.89
N GLU A 215 7.66 1.30 29.15
CA GLU A 215 6.79 2.47 29.28
C GLU A 215 5.94 2.67 28.01
N ARG A 216 4.65 2.28 28.11
CA ARG A 216 3.64 2.67 27.13
C ARG A 216 3.22 4.10 27.44
N SER A 217 3.50 5.01 26.53
CA SER A 217 3.13 6.42 26.64
C SER A 217 2.33 6.84 25.41
N ILE A 218 1.51 7.89 25.54
CA ILE A 218 0.86 8.48 24.38
C ILE A 218 1.94 9.08 23.51
N SER A 219 2.20 8.48 22.35
CA SER A 219 3.30 8.87 21.48
C SER A 219 2.89 8.77 20.02
N THR A 220 3.35 9.69 19.19
CA THR A 220 3.04 9.69 17.76
C THR A 220 3.49 8.35 17.13
N PRO A 221 2.62 7.64 16.41
CA PRO A 221 2.99 6.42 15.69
C PRO A 221 4.07 6.70 14.63
N ASN A 222 4.97 5.74 14.39
CA ASN A 222 6.10 5.95 13.46
C ASN A 222 5.66 6.25 12.01
N HIS A 223 4.51 5.72 11.59
CA HIS A 223 3.97 5.89 10.24
C HIS A 223 2.89 6.99 10.18
N TRP A 224 2.84 7.92 11.14
CA TRP A 224 1.72 8.86 11.23
C TRP A 224 1.68 9.92 10.13
N ASN A 225 2.84 10.46 9.74
CA ASN A 225 2.90 11.47 8.69
C ASN A 225 2.73 10.84 7.31
N TYR A 226 2.34 11.65 6.33
CA TYR A 226 2.23 11.21 4.95
C TYR A 226 3.54 10.62 4.43
N GLN A 227 3.44 9.49 3.73
CA GLN A 227 4.53 8.92 2.96
C GLN A 227 3.97 8.47 1.60
N PRO A 228 4.76 8.58 0.51
CA PRO A 228 4.40 7.94 -0.75
C PRO A 228 4.18 6.43 -0.60
N VAL A 229 4.82 5.81 0.40
CA VAL A 229 4.69 4.39 0.73
C VAL A 229 4.67 4.19 2.23
N HIS A 230 3.67 3.44 2.70
CA HIS A 230 3.65 2.84 4.02
C HIS A 230 3.82 1.32 3.88
N ALA A 231 5.04 0.84 4.10
CA ALA A 231 5.35 -0.58 4.12
C ALA A 231 5.11 -1.16 5.52
N PHE A 232 4.11 -2.04 5.62
CA PHE A 232 3.75 -2.75 6.83
C PHE A 232 4.37 -4.15 6.80
N GLU A 233 5.64 -4.19 7.23
CA GLU A 233 6.40 -5.43 7.38
C GLU A 233 5.96 -6.24 8.61
N ALA A 234 6.49 -7.45 8.69
CA ALA A 234 6.21 -8.42 9.74
C ALA A 234 6.51 -7.89 11.15
N HIS A 235 5.59 -8.18 12.08
CA HIS A 235 5.79 -8.28 13.54
C HIS A 235 6.78 -7.30 14.18
N SER A 236 6.32 -6.10 14.47
CA SER A 236 7.01 -5.22 15.41
C SER A 236 6.25 -5.17 16.74
N ALA A 237 6.86 -5.65 17.82
CA ALA A 237 6.28 -5.44 19.15
C ALA A 237 6.55 -4.01 19.65
N TYR A 238 7.40 -3.21 18.98
CA TYR A 238 7.69 -1.84 19.37
C TYR A 238 6.40 -1.02 19.49
N TRP A 239 6.23 -0.37 20.65
CA TRP A 239 5.03 0.40 20.98
C TRP A 239 4.61 1.38 19.87
N LYS A 240 5.55 2.17 19.31
CA LYS A 240 5.25 3.14 18.25
C LYS A 240 4.74 2.52 16.93
N ASN A 241 5.00 1.23 16.72
CA ASN A 241 4.51 0.45 15.58
C ASN A 241 3.25 -0.35 15.92
N SER A 242 2.81 -0.40 17.17
CA SER A 242 1.64 -1.19 17.58
C SER A 242 0.31 -0.54 17.19
N LEU A 243 -0.71 -1.38 16.97
CA LEU A 243 -2.08 -0.89 16.78
C LEU A 243 -2.68 -0.33 18.07
N ASP A 244 -2.22 -0.79 19.25
CA ASP A 244 -2.58 -0.18 20.52
C ASP A 244 -2.18 1.29 20.57
N ASN A 245 -0.93 1.63 20.20
CA ASN A 245 -0.49 3.01 20.13
C ASN A 245 -1.27 3.80 19.07
N LEU A 246 -1.55 3.21 17.91
CA LEU A 246 -2.37 3.84 16.88
C LEU A 246 -3.76 4.21 17.43
N LEU A 247 -4.47 3.27 18.06
CA LEU A 247 -5.82 3.51 18.60
C LEU A 247 -5.80 4.51 19.76
N VAL A 248 -4.80 4.43 20.64
CA VAL A 248 -4.60 5.41 21.72
C VAL A 248 -4.34 6.80 21.13
N TRP A 249 -3.51 6.90 20.09
CA TRP A 249 -3.23 8.14 19.38
C TRP A 249 -4.48 8.73 18.73
N LEU A 250 -5.25 7.92 17.99
CA LEU A 250 -6.51 8.34 17.39
C LEU A 250 -7.50 8.86 18.44
N LYS A 251 -7.55 8.24 19.62
CA LYS A 251 -8.41 8.72 20.72
C LYS A 251 -7.88 10.02 21.33
N TRP A 252 -6.56 10.15 21.45
CA TRP A 252 -5.92 11.34 22.01
C TRP A 252 -6.10 12.58 21.14
N LEU A 253 -6.13 12.42 19.80
CA LEU A 253 -6.38 13.52 18.86
C LEU A 253 -7.76 14.18 19.05
N ASP A 254 -8.72 13.46 19.64
CA ASP A 254 -10.07 13.94 19.96
C ASP A 254 -10.79 14.65 18.80
N ASN A 255 -10.58 14.17 17.57
CA ASN A 255 -11.10 14.77 16.35
C ASN A 255 -12.13 13.88 15.61
N GLY A 256 -12.66 12.84 16.27
CA GLY A 256 -13.59 11.88 15.70
C GLY A 256 -12.94 10.72 14.92
N SER A 257 -11.61 10.70 14.76
CA SER A 257 -10.93 9.62 14.03
C SER A 257 -11.02 8.28 14.74
N PHE A 258 -10.99 8.27 16.08
CA PHE A 258 -11.16 7.04 16.85
C PHE A 258 -12.57 6.46 16.67
N GLU A 259 -13.60 7.30 16.72
CA GLU A 259 -14.99 6.89 16.57
C GLU A 259 -15.22 6.28 15.18
N LYS A 260 -14.67 6.89 14.12
CA LYS A 260 -14.68 6.32 12.77
C LYS A 260 -13.94 4.99 12.67
N ALA A 261 -12.77 4.88 13.30
CA ALA A 261 -12.02 3.62 13.36
C ALA A 261 -12.81 2.53 14.10
N GLN A 262 -13.48 2.90 15.18
CA GLN A 262 -14.33 2.01 15.96
C GLN A 262 -15.54 1.53 15.16
N GLU A 263 -16.28 2.44 14.51
CA GLU A 263 -17.40 2.10 13.64
C GLU A 263 -16.97 1.18 12.50
N TRP A 264 -15.86 1.51 11.83
CA TRP A 264 -15.38 0.74 10.70
C TRP A 264 -14.92 -0.67 11.12
N ILE A 265 -14.15 -0.82 12.20
CA ILE A 265 -13.74 -2.14 12.71
C ILE A 265 -14.93 -2.96 13.18
N ASN A 266 -15.87 -2.35 13.89
CA ASN A 266 -17.06 -3.07 14.36
C ASN A 266 -17.89 -3.59 13.18
N LYS A 267 -18.00 -2.82 12.10
CA LYS A 267 -18.67 -3.23 10.87
C LYS A 267 -17.89 -4.32 10.11
N GLU A 268 -16.63 -4.09 9.76
CA GLU A 268 -15.90 -4.99 8.85
C GLU A 268 -15.30 -6.22 9.53
N LEU A 269 -15.03 -6.17 10.83
CA LEU A 269 -14.46 -7.29 11.57
C LEU A 269 -15.48 -7.99 12.46
N PHE A 270 -16.23 -7.23 13.27
CA PHE A 270 -17.05 -7.81 14.33
C PHE A 270 -18.53 -8.00 14.00
N ASP A 271 -19.00 -7.58 12.82
CA ASP A 271 -20.38 -7.85 12.40
C ASP A 271 -20.70 -9.35 12.46
N GLY A 272 -21.87 -9.65 13.04
CA GLY A 272 -22.32 -11.01 13.35
C GLY A 272 -21.61 -11.71 14.52
N THR A 273 -20.80 -10.99 15.32
CA THR A 273 -20.10 -11.52 16.49
C THR A 273 -20.48 -10.74 17.77
N PRO A 274 -20.29 -11.32 18.97
CA PRO A 274 -20.53 -10.59 20.22
C PRO A 274 -19.40 -9.60 20.58
N LYS A 275 -18.33 -9.56 19.79
CA LYS A 275 -17.16 -8.72 20.06
C LYS A 275 -17.37 -7.30 19.55
N LEU A 276 -16.67 -6.33 20.12
CA LEU A 276 -16.57 -4.97 19.59
C LEU A 276 -15.31 -4.27 20.10
N LEU A 277 -14.75 -3.37 19.29
CA LEU A 277 -13.78 -2.38 19.76
C LEU A 277 -14.52 -1.40 20.67
N LYS A 278 -14.19 -1.44 21.96
CA LYS A 278 -14.92 -0.74 23.02
C LYS A 278 -14.36 0.64 23.30
N GLY A 279 -13.05 0.81 23.15
CA GLY A 279 -12.35 1.98 23.62
C GLY A 279 -10.86 1.73 23.84
N VAL A 280 -10.24 2.67 24.54
CA VAL A 280 -8.86 2.56 25.01
C VAL A 280 -8.80 2.77 26.53
N ARG A 281 -7.93 2.02 27.21
CA ARG A 281 -7.60 2.22 28.61
C ARG A 281 -6.51 3.29 28.73
N ARG A 282 -6.50 4.05 29.82
CA ARG A 282 -5.46 5.05 30.11
C ARG A 282 -4.22 4.46 30.79
N ASN A 283 -4.39 3.49 31.69
CA ASN A 283 -3.30 2.92 32.46
C ASN A 283 -3.43 1.37 32.59
N PRO A 284 -2.54 0.59 31.95
CA PRO A 284 -1.64 1.04 30.89
C PRO A 284 -2.44 1.53 29.66
N PRO A 285 -1.87 2.38 28.79
CA PRO A 285 -2.44 2.68 27.47
C PRO A 285 -2.56 1.40 26.63
N GLU A 286 -3.78 1.04 26.22
CA GLU A 286 -4.06 -0.12 25.35
C GLU A 286 -5.50 -0.07 24.81
N ALA A 287 -5.74 -0.73 23.68
CA ALA A 287 -7.07 -0.92 23.13
C ALA A 287 -7.84 -2.01 23.87
N ILE A 288 -9.15 -1.81 24.00
CA ILE A 288 -10.05 -2.72 24.72
C ILE A 288 -11.04 -3.33 23.73
N ILE A 289 -11.09 -4.65 23.71
CA ILE A 289 -12.10 -5.43 22.99
C ILE A 289 -13.10 -5.95 24.01
N ASP A 290 -14.38 -5.66 23.80
CA ASP A 290 -15.47 -6.37 24.48
C ASP A 290 -15.63 -7.74 23.82
N THR A 291 -15.82 -8.80 24.61
CA THR A 291 -16.03 -10.16 24.10
C THR A 291 -17.50 -10.57 24.08
N GLY A 292 -18.39 -9.70 24.55
CA GLY A 292 -19.69 -10.09 25.03
C GLY A 292 -19.61 -10.64 26.46
N ASN A 293 -20.78 -10.79 27.09
CA ASN A 293 -20.94 -11.34 28.44
C ASN A 293 -20.21 -10.54 29.54
N ASN A 294 -20.12 -9.21 29.41
CA ASN A 294 -19.43 -8.31 30.35
C ASN A 294 -17.93 -8.63 30.55
N GLN A 295 -17.30 -9.29 29.57
CA GLN A 295 -15.87 -9.57 29.59
C GLN A 295 -15.13 -8.70 28.56
N THR A 296 -13.88 -8.38 28.85
CA THR A 296 -13.02 -7.62 27.94
C THR A 296 -11.64 -8.24 27.85
N HIS A 297 -11.00 -8.13 26.70
CA HIS A 297 -9.60 -8.48 26.53
C HIS A 297 -8.84 -7.42 25.72
N ARG A 298 -7.51 -7.57 25.64
CA ARG A 298 -6.61 -6.74 24.86
C ARG A 298 -6.64 -7.10 23.37
N LEU A 299 -6.17 -6.22 22.50
CA LEU A 299 -6.16 -6.45 21.06
C LEU A 299 -5.33 -7.70 20.65
N ASP A 300 -4.21 -7.96 21.34
CA ASP A 300 -3.33 -9.13 21.12
C ASP A 300 -3.99 -10.48 21.46
N ARG A 301 -5.19 -10.50 22.06
CA ARG A 301 -5.95 -11.72 22.37
C ARG A 301 -7.02 -12.08 21.36
N LEU A 302 -7.16 -11.29 20.29
CA LEU A 302 -7.96 -11.70 19.13
C LEU A 302 -7.41 -12.99 18.51
N SER A 303 -8.26 -13.75 17.83
CA SER A 303 -7.81 -14.89 17.03
C SER A 303 -6.87 -14.42 15.90
N SER A 304 -5.99 -15.29 15.40
CA SER A 304 -5.02 -14.92 14.35
C SER A 304 -5.69 -14.27 13.13
N GLY A 305 -6.83 -14.80 12.68
CA GLY A 305 -7.58 -14.21 11.57
C GLY A 305 -8.16 -12.84 11.90
N GLU A 306 -8.69 -12.66 13.12
CA GLU A 306 -9.19 -11.35 13.56
C GLU A 306 -8.07 -10.32 13.69
N LYS A 307 -6.87 -10.73 14.14
CA LYS A 307 -5.70 -9.86 14.22
C LYS A 307 -5.26 -9.39 12.84
N SER A 308 -5.14 -10.32 11.88
CA SER A 308 -4.76 -10.01 10.49
C SER A 308 -5.72 -8.99 9.87
N LEU A 309 -7.04 -9.17 10.05
CA LEU A 309 -8.04 -8.24 9.55
C LEU A 309 -8.05 -6.90 10.28
N ALA A 310 -7.97 -6.90 11.62
CA ALA A 310 -7.88 -5.66 12.40
C ALA A 310 -6.66 -4.84 11.98
N TYR A 311 -5.54 -5.50 11.73
CA TYR A 311 -4.32 -4.89 11.22
C TYR A 311 -4.55 -4.22 9.87
N LEU A 312 -5.08 -4.97 8.89
CA LEU A 312 -5.37 -4.43 7.55
C LEU A 312 -6.30 -3.21 7.63
N PHE A 313 -7.48 -3.34 8.25
CA PHE A 313 -8.48 -2.28 8.25
C PHE A 313 -8.04 -1.03 9.02
N LEU A 314 -7.40 -1.17 10.19
CA LEU A 314 -6.93 -0.01 10.95
C LEU A 314 -5.80 0.73 10.22
N ARG A 315 -4.89 0.00 9.56
CA ARG A 315 -3.83 0.62 8.77
C ARG A 315 -4.37 1.28 7.52
N MET A 316 -5.24 0.61 6.77
CA MET A 316 -5.91 1.21 5.62
C MET A 316 -6.60 2.51 6.04
N GLY A 317 -7.41 2.50 7.10
CA GLY A 317 -8.08 3.73 7.50
C GLY A 317 -7.19 4.82 8.08
N ALA A 318 -6.09 4.49 8.75
CA ALA A 318 -5.21 5.52 9.28
C ALA A 318 -4.36 6.21 8.19
N HIS A 319 -3.97 5.46 7.15
CA HIS A 319 -2.92 5.87 6.20
C HIS A 319 -3.40 6.10 4.78
N SER A 320 -4.65 5.76 4.44
CA SER A 320 -5.20 6.03 3.10
C SER A 320 -5.37 7.53 2.87
N THR A 321 -5.11 7.94 1.64
CA THR A 321 -5.46 9.24 1.06
C THR A 321 -6.54 9.03 0.00
N ARG A 322 -7.00 10.10 -0.66
CA ARG A 322 -7.91 10.02 -1.81
C ARG A 322 -7.36 9.14 -2.96
N ASN A 323 -6.05 9.06 -3.12
CA ASN A 323 -5.38 8.29 -4.16
C ASN A 323 -4.52 7.19 -3.52
N THR A 324 -5.13 6.06 -3.19
CA THR A 324 -4.48 4.99 -2.43
C THR A 324 -4.34 3.72 -3.24
N ILE A 325 -3.13 3.19 -3.36
CA ILE A 325 -2.86 1.87 -3.92
C ILE A 325 -2.59 0.91 -2.78
N ILE A 326 -3.42 -0.13 -2.63
CA ILE A 326 -3.35 -1.12 -1.56
C ILE A 326 -2.73 -2.38 -2.14
N LEU A 327 -1.52 -2.73 -1.69
CA LEU A 327 -0.83 -3.94 -2.09
C LEU A 327 -0.93 -4.96 -0.94
N ILE A 328 -1.55 -6.13 -1.18
CA ILE A 328 -1.69 -7.18 -0.17
C ILE A 328 -1.04 -8.44 -0.67
N ASP A 329 0.09 -8.81 -0.04
CA ASP A 329 0.72 -10.09 -0.30
C ASP A 329 0.04 -11.21 0.48
N GLU A 330 -0.21 -12.34 -0.18
CA GLU A 330 -0.92 -13.53 0.29
C GLU A 330 -2.14 -13.18 1.14
N MET A 331 -3.19 -12.64 0.51
CA MET A 331 -4.38 -12.16 1.23
C MET A 331 -5.06 -13.25 2.09
N ASP A 332 -4.87 -14.52 1.73
CA ASP A 332 -5.50 -15.68 2.35
C ASP A 332 -4.69 -16.31 3.50
N ILE A 333 -3.43 -15.92 3.69
CA ILE A 333 -2.56 -16.52 4.72
C ILE A 333 -3.16 -16.33 6.13
N HIS A 334 -3.21 -17.42 6.89
CA HIS A 334 -3.78 -17.50 8.25
C HIS A 334 -5.29 -17.17 8.36
N LEU A 335 -6.03 -17.04 7.25
CA LEU A 335 -7.46 -16.78 7.26
C LEU A 335 -8.27 -18.05 6.96
N HIS A 336 -9.22 -18.37 7.83
CA HIS A 336 -10.28 -19.33 7.53
C HIS A 336 -11.09 -18.85 6.31
N ILE A 337 -11.58 -19.77 5.49
CA ILE A 337 -12.25 -19.47 4.19
C ILE A 337 -13.33 -18.37 4.30
N ARG A 338 -14.18 -18.43 5.34
CA ARG A 338 -15.19 -17.38 5.61
C ARG A 338 -14.59 -15.97 5.71
N TRP A 339 -13.43 -15.83 6.35
CA TRP A 339 -12.72 -14.55 6.49
C TRP A 339 -12.05 -14.13 5.18
N GLN A 340 -11.57 -15.07 4.36
CA GLN A 340 -11.06 -14.76 3.02
C GLN A 340 -12.15 -14.11 2.14
N HIS A 341 -13.36 -14.69 2.11
CA HIS A 341 -14.48 -14.11 1.36
C HIS A 341 -14.91 -12.74 1.92
N ARG A 342 -14.90 -12.58 3.24
CA ARG A 342 -15.26 -11.31 3.88
C ARG A 342 -14.23 -10.22 3.54
N LEU A 343 -12.94 -10.54 3.61
CA LEU A 343 -11.87 -9.63 3.21
C LEU A 343 -11.97 -9.25 1.73
N TYR A 344 -12.17 -10.24 0.85
CA TYR A 344 -12.37 -10.00 -0.57
C TYR A 344 -13.51 -9.02 -0.83
N ASN A 345 -14.67 -9.23 -0.20
CA ASN A 345 -15.84 -8.34 -0.35
C ASN A 345 -15.54 -6.93 0.13
N ALA A 346 -14.89 -6.81 1.30
CA ALA A 346 -14.57 -5.52 1.88
C ALA A 346 -13.61 -4.74 0.98
N LEU A 347 -12.59 -5.40 0.41
CA LEU A 347 -11.63 -4.77 -0.50
C LEU A 347 -12.26 -4.38 -1.85
N GLU A 348 -13.11 -5.25 -2.42
CA GLU A 348 -13.84 -4.97 -3.66
C GLU A 348 -14.79 -3.78 -3.48
N GLN A 349 -15.53 -3.76 -2.38
CA GLN A 349 -16.41 -2.65 -2.01
C GLN A 349 -15.63 -1.37 -1.76
N LEU A 350 -14.47 -1.46 -1.10
CA LEU A 350 -13.59 -0.31 -0.86
C LEU A 350 -13.09 0.31 -2.16
N ALA A 351 -12.65 -0.50 -3.13
CA ALA A 351 -12.22 -0.05 -4.44
C ALA A 351 -13.36 0.59 -5.25
N LYS A 352 -14.59 0.05 -5.11
CA LYS A 352 -15.79 0.58 -5.75
C LYS A 352 -16.23 1.93 -5.17
N ASP A 353 -16.25 2.04 -3.84
CA ASP A 353 -16.73 3.24 -3.15
C ASP A 353 -15.74 4.41 -3.21
N ASN A 354 -14.47 4.13 -3.54
CA ASN A 354 -13.40 5.11 -3.61
C ASN A 354 -12.74 5.08 -4.98
N PRO A 355 -13.16 5.92 -5.95
CA PRO A 355 -12.63 5.90 -7.30
C PRO A 355 -11.12 6.08 -7.41
N GLY A 356 -10.48 6.75 -6.46
CA GLY A 356 -9.02 6.91 -6.42
C GLY A 356 -8.27 5.72 -5.80
N PHE A 357 -8.98 4.69 -5.32
CA PHE A 357 -8.35 3.50 -4.74
C PHE A 357 -8.04 2.48 -5.84
N THR A 358 -6.96 1.74 -5.66
CA THR A 358 -6.63 0.56 -6.45
C THR A 358 -6.16 -0.53 -5.49
N VAL A 359 -6.75 -1.72 -5.55
CA VAL A 359 -6.33 -2.88 -4.75
C VAL A 359 -5.59 -3.84 -5.67
N ILE A 360 -4.36 -4.21 -5.31
CA ILE A 360 -3.57 -5.25 -5.95
C ILE A 360 -3.29 -6.31 -4.89
N LEU A 361 -3.72 -7.54 -5.14
CA LEU A 361 -3.61 -8.63 -4.19
C LEU A 361 -3.00 -9.87 -4.82
N THR A 362 -2.29 -10.64 -4.01
CA THR A 362 -1.80 -11.97 -4.37
C THR A 362 -2.54 -13.01 -3.54
N THR A 363 -2.78 -14.19 -4.11
CA THR A 363 -3.45 -15.27 -3.40
C THR A 363 -3.02 -16.64 -3.90
N HIS A 364 -3.06 -17.63 -2.99
CA HIS A 364 -2.94 -19.06 -3.33
C HIS A 364 -4.29 -19.78 -3.21
N SER A 365 -5.33 -19.08 -2.78
CA SER A 365 -6.65 -19.66 -2.54
C SER A 365 -7.38 -19.90 -3.85
N ILE A 366 -7.51 -21.18 -4.22
CA ILE A 366 -8.26 -21.62 -5.40
C ILE A 366 -9.71 -21.12 -5.33
N GLU A 367 -10.31 -21.10 -4.15
CA GLU A 367 -11.68 -20.61 -3.95
C GLU A 367 -11.81 -19.12 -4.31
N ILE A 368 -10.86 -18.29 -3.85
CA ILE A 368 -10.84 -16.86 -4.15
C ILE A 368 -10.53 -16.62 -5.63
N LEU A 369 -9.65 -17.42 -6.23
CA LEU A 369 -9.35 -17.35 -7.66
C LEU A 369 -10.56 -17.72 -8.51
N GLN A 370 -11.25 -18.81 -8.21
CA GLN A 370 -12.47 -19.23 -8.89
C GLN A 370 -13.54 -18.15 -8.80
N ARG A 371 -13.69 -17.56 -7.62
CA ARG A 371 -14.60 -16.44 -7.42
C ARG A 371 -14.24 -15.22 -8.27
N PHE A 372 -12.97 -14.82 -8.27
CA PHE A 372 -12.48 -13.67 -9.02
C PHE A 372 -12.72 -13.87 -10.52
N THR A 373 -12.27 -15.01 -11.05
CA THR A 373 -12.42 -15.37 -12.48
C THR A 373 -13.89 -15.50 -12.91
N ALA A 374 -14.79 -15.99 -12.04
CA ALA A 374 -16.23 -16.03 -12.33
C ALA A 374 -16.86 -14.64 -12.53
N THR A 375 -16.23 -13.59 -12.00
CA THR A 375 -16.67 -12.20 -12.15
C THR A 375 -15.90 -11.43 -13.22
N MET A 376 -14.83 -11.99 -13.79
CA MET A 376 -14.09 -11.37 -14.89
C MET A 376 -14.98 -11.26 -16.13
N GLY A 377 -14.87 -10.14 -16.84
CA GLY A 377 -15.69 -9.84 -18.02
C GLY A 377 -17.12 -9.39 -17.71
N GLN A 378 -17.54 -9.34 -16.45
CA GLN A 378 -18.81 -8.73 -16.06
C GLN A 378 -18.62 -7.23 -15.86
N GLU A 379 -19.37 -6.40 -16.60
CA GLU A 379 -19.40 -4.96 -16.38
C GLU A 379 -20.03 -4.65 -15.02
N ARG A 380 -19.27 -3.97 -14.16
CA ARG A 380 -19.70 -3.59 -12.82
C ARG A 380 -19.36 -2.12 -12.61
N GLU A 381 -20.40 -1.32 -12.34
CA GLU A 381 -20.24 0.12 -12.14
C GLU A 381 -19.20 0.40 -11.05
N GLY A 382 -18.19 1.21 -11.39
CA GLY A 382 -17.11 1.60 -10.48
C GLY A 382 -16.06 0.53 -10.21
N LEU A 383 -16.05 -0.60 -10.94
CA LEU A 383 -15.11 -1.69 -10.71
C LEU A 383 -14.50 -2.18 -12.04
N PHE A 384 -13.18 -2.05 -12.14
CA PHE A 384 -12.36 -2.44 -13.28
C PHE A 384 -11.40 -3.54 -12.83
N LEU A 385 -11.67 -4.76 -13.30
CA LEU A 385 -10.92 -5.95 -12.90
C LEU A 385 -9.79 -6.24 -13.88
N GLY A 386 -8.64 -6.63 -13.33
CA GLY A 386 -7.52 -7.17 -14.10
C GLY A 386 -6.82 -8.28 -13.33
N GLY A 387 -6.07 -9.12 -14.02
CA GLY A 387 -5.27 -10.12 -13.35
C GLY A 387 -4.09 -10.56 -14.18
N GLU A 388 -3.04 -10.99 -13.49
CA GLU A 388 -1.81 -11.50 -14.08
C GLU A 388 -1.58 -12.93 -13.61
N LEU A 389 -1.32 -13.83 -14.56
CA LEU A 389 -0.85 -15.18 -14.28
C LEU A 389 0.64 -15.23 -14.63
N ILE A 390 1.51 -15.38 -13.62
CA ILE A 390 2.96 -15.50 -13.84
C ILE A 390 3.29 -16.98 -13.96
N GLU A 391 3.68 -17.43 -15.15
CA GLU A 391 4.08 -18.80 -15.42
C GLU A 391 5.61 -18.95 -15.48
N GLU A 392 6.14 -20.13 -15.18
CA GLU A 392 7.60 -20.38 -15.23
C GLU A 392 8.17 -20.18 -16.65
N THR A 393 7.34 -20.38 -17.67
CA THR A 393 7.70 -20.14 -19.08
C THR A 393 8.00 -18.69 -19.39
N ASP A 394 7.41 -17.75 -18.64
CA ASP A 394 7.54 -16.31 -18.88
C ASP A 394 8.77 -15.71 -18.18
N LEU A 395 9.42 -16.48 -17.30
CA LEU A 395 10.52 -16.04 -16.44
C LEU A 395 11.91 -16.35 -17.02
N ARG A 396 11.97 -17.10 -18.12
CA ARG A 396 13.22 -17.64 -18.71
C ARG A 396 13.80 -16.80 -19.82
#